data_AF-A0A1F3M9S8-F1
#
_entry.id   AF-A0A1F3M9S8-F1
#
_cell.length_a   1.000
_cell.length_b   1.000
_cell.length_c   1.000
_cell.angle_alpha   90.00
_cell.angle_beta   90.00
_cell.angle_gamma   90.00
#
_symmetry.space_group_name_H-M   'P 1'
#
loop_
_entity.id
_entity.type
_entity.pdbx_description
1 polymer ?
#
loop_
_entity_poly.entity_id
_entity_poly.type
_entity_poly.pdbx_seq_one_letter_code
_entity_poly.pdbx_strand_id
1 'polypeptide(L)'
;MISIAEYYQKYSNLAIIDVRSPGEFTKGHIPGATNIPLFSDAERAKVGTAYVRQSKEIAMNIGLKIVKPKLEYFIEESEKVAPSGEVVVHCWRGGMRSQSFARHLSENGFHSIRVIEGGYKSFRNYVLHFFEYPFKLTILGGYTGSGKTMILKYLQEQSLQVVDLEGVAHHRGSAFGGIEMGKQPTGEQFENNLFEEMRHLDQNATIWMEDESHHIGSVFIPLGLFKQIEKSEVYFLDIKKEKRAEYLVQEYAGLDKKELALSIRKITKRLGYDRAKKALEYLENNNFYEVAITALTYYDKYYLGGLSLRKSGSVHRLECNEVDTQKNARILLMTASYE
;
A
#
# COMPACT_ATOMS: atom_id res chain seq x y z
N MET A 1 7.63 -28.08 7.21
CA MET A 1 7.39 -26.92 6.33
C MET A 1 5.89 -26.67 6.32
N ILE A 2 5.46 -25.43 6.06
CA ILE A 2 4.04 -25.06 6.00
C ILE A 2 3.79 -24.21 4.75
N SER A 3 2.60 -24.30 4.16
CA SER A 3 2.21 -23.40 3.08
C SER A 3 1.93 -22.00 3.62
N ILE A 4 1.89 -20.99 2.74
CA ILE A 4 1.51 -19.63 3.14
C ILE A 4 0.05 -19.53 3.57
N ALA A 5 -0.84 -20.34 2.98
CA ALA A 5 -2.24 -20.41 3.40
C ALA A 5 -2.35 -20.99 4.81
N GLU A 6 -1.60 -22.06 5.11
CA GLU A 6 -1.55 -22.65 6.44
C GLU A 6 -0.96 -21.67 7.48
N TYR A 7 0.05 -20.89 7.11
CA TYR A 7 0.58 -19.82 7.95
C TYR A 7 -0.52 -18.84 8.39
N TYR A 8 -1.26 -18.26 7.45
CA TYR A 8 -2.31 -17.30 7.80
C TYR A 8 -3.45 -17.91 8.61
N GLN A 9 -3.78 -19.18 8.37
CA GLN A 9 -4.86 -19.88 9.09
C GLN A 9 -4.50 -20.28 10.53
N LYS A 10 -3.25 -20.65 10.80
CA LYS A 10 -2.88 -21.31 12.08
C LYS A 10 -1.75 -20.65 12.85
N TYR A 11 -0.93 -19.85 12.17
CA TYR A 11 0.36 -19.40 12.69
C TYR A 11 0.59 -17.89 12.49
N SER A 12 -0.42 -17.13 12.10
CA SER A 12 -0.31 -15.68 11.86
C SER A 12 -0.06 -14.87 13.14
N ASN A 13 -0.27 -15.48 14.30
CA ASN A 13 0.10 -14.94 15.61
C ASN A 13 1.57 -15.19 15.99
N LEU A 14 2.30 -16.04 15.25
CA LEU A 14 3.71 -16.30 15.52
C LEU A 14 4.59 -15.25 14.85
N ALA A 15 5.73 -14.96 15.47
CA ALA A 15 6.78 -14.16 14.87
C ALA A 15 7.29 -14.82 13.57
N ILE A 16 7.59 -13.99 12.57
CA ILE A 16 8.14 -14.44 11.29
C ILE A 16 9.49 -13.78 11.00
N ILE A 17 10.50 -14.60 10.72
CA ILE A 17 11.86 -14.19 10.41
C ILE A 17 12.11 -14.35 8.91
N ASP A 18 12.49 -13.24 8.26
CA ASP A 18 12.98 -13.23 6.89
C ASP A 18 14.52 -13.28 6.89
N VAL A 19 15.10 -14.37 6.36
CA VAL A 19 16.56 -14.55 6.30
C VAL A 19 17.19 -14.11 4.98
N ARG A 20 16.44 -13.39 4.14
CA ARG A 20 16.95 -12.76 2.90
C ARG A 20 17.85 -11.56 3.22
N SER A 21 18.57 -11.06 2.21
CA SER A 21 19.42 -9.88 2.40
C SER A 21 18.59 -8.60 2.65
N PRO A 22 19.18 -7.55 3.25
CA PRO A 22 18.46 -6.31 3.54
C PRO A 22 17.81 -5.66 2.31
N GLY A 23 18.48 -5.71 1.14
CA GLY A 23 17.91 -5.22 -0.11
C GLY A 23 16.74 -6.07 -0.62
N GLU A 24 16.81 -7.40 -0.47
CA GLU A 24 15.68 -8.30 -0.77
C GLU A 24 14.46 -7.99 0.13
N PHE A 25 14.70 -7.70 1.42
CA PHE A 25 13.65 -7.36 2.40
C PHE A 25 13.05 -5.96 2.18
N THR A 26 13.90 -4.96 1.93
CA THR A 26 13.49 -3.57 1.65
C THR A 26 12.66 -3.47 0.37
N LYS A 27 12.96 -4.30 -0.63
CA LYS A 27 12.17 -4.36 -1.87
C LYS A 27 10.74 -4.84 -1.60
N GLY A 28 10.57 -5.76 -0.67
CA GLY A 28 9.28 -6.20 -0.17
C GLY A 28 9.42 -7.44 0.70
N HIS A 29 8.60 -7.57 1.72
CA HIS A 29 8.60 -8.64 2.72
C HIS A 29 7.17 -8.99 3.18
N ILE A 30 7.02 -10.15 3.83
CA ILE A 30 5.73 -10.53 4.45
C ILE A 30 5.45 -9.51 5.56
N PRO A 31 4.26 -8.87 5.60
CA PRO A 31 3.92 -7.93 6.66
C PRO A 31 4.11 -8.54 8.05
N GLY A 32 4.73 -7.79 8.96
CA GLY A 32 5.11 -8.28 10.29
C GLY A 32 6.43 -9.08 10.35
N ALA A 33 7.09 -9.35 9.23
CA ALA A 33 8.37 -10.05 9.24
C ALA A 33 9.51 -9.20 9.79
N THR A 34 10.39 -9.81 10.59
CA THR A 34 11.66 -9.22 11.03
C THR A 34 12.81 -9.78 10.20
N ASN A 35 13.68 -8.91 9.68
CA ASN A 35 14.81 -9.34 8.88
C ASN A 35 16.01 -9.74 9.74
N ILE A 36 16.43 -11.01 9.67
CA ILE A 36 17.69 -11.50 10.25
C ILE A 36 18.52 -12.07 9.09
N PRO A 37 19.27 -11.23 8.37
CA PRO A 37 19.85 -11.60 7.08
C PRO A 37 21.03 -12.58 7.25
N LEU A 38 20.96 -13.73 6.57
CA LEU A 38 22.11 -14.64 6.47
C LEU A 38 23.31 -13.96 5.77
N PHE A 39 23.01 -13.07 4.83
CA PHE A 39 23.98 -12.41 3.97
C PHE A 39 23.66 -10.92 3.85
N SER A 40 24.70 -10.08 3.84
CA SER A 40 24.60 -8.71 3.31
C SER A 40 24.28 -8.75 1.81
N ASP A 41 23.89 -7.62 1.22
CA ASP A 41 23.58 -7.57 -0.23
C ASP A 41 24.79 -7.95 -1.10
N ALA A 42 26.00 -7.54 -0.71
CA ALA A 42 27.24 -7.90 -1.40
C ALA A 42 27.57 -9.40 -1.27
N GLU A 43 27.41 -9.97 -0.06
CA GLU A 43 27.58 -11.41 0.19
C GLU A 43 26.55 -12.22 -0.60
N ARG A 44 25.30 -11.77 -0.61
CA ARG A 44 24.19 -12.38 -1.35
C ARG A 44 24.43 -12.37 -2.85
N ALA A 45 24.99 -11.29 -3.39
CA ALA A 45 25.40 -11.21 -4.78
C ALA A 45 26.51 -12.24 -5.07
N LYS A 46 27.57 -12.28 -4.25
CA LYS A 46 28.69 -13.23 -4.40
C LYS A 46 28.23 -14.69 -4.39
N VAL A 47 27.42 -15.09 -3.40
CA VAL A 47 26.88 -16.46 -3.29
C VAL A 47 25.95 -16.76 -4.47
N GLY A 48 25.12 -15.80 -4.87
CA GLY A 48 24.24 -15.95 -6.03
C GLY A 48 25.00 -16.12 -7.35
N THR A 49 26.07 -15.35 -7.57
CA THR A 49 26.93 -15.48 -8.74
C THR A 49 27.63 -16.83 -8.78
N ALA A 50 28.16 -17.31 -7.65
CA ALA A 50 28.76 -18.64 -7.57
C ALA A 50 27.74 -19.75 -7.89
N TYR A 51 26.51 -19.63 -7.39
CA TYR A 51 25.45 -20.60 -7.65
C TYR A 51 25.10 -20.71 -9.13
N VAL A 52 25.01 -19.57 -9.84
CA VAL A 52 24.62 -19.53 -11.25
C VAL A 52 25.78 -19.83 -12.19
N ARG A 53 26.98 -19.28 -11.92
CA ARG A 53 28.13 -19.34 -12.84
C ARG A 53 29.09 -20.49 -12.58
N GLN A 54 29.00 -21.14 -11.43
CA GLN A 54 29.90 -22.22 -11.03
C GLN A 54 29.07 -23.46 -10.67
N SER A 55 28.95 -23.79 -9.38
CA SER A 55 28.16 -24.93 -8.93
C SER A 55 27.45 -24.65 -7.60
N LYS A 56 26.41 -25.43 -7.32
CA LYS A 56 25.69 -25.41 -6.05
C LYS A 56 26.62 -25.66 -4.85
N GLU A 57 27.58 -26.57 -5.00
CA GLU A 57 28.53 -26.94 -3.96
C GLU A 57 29.48 -25.78 -3.62
N ILE A 58 30.03 -25.10 -4.63
CA ILE A 58 30.92 -23.94 -4.39
C ILE A 58 30.14 -22.80 -3.72
N ALA A 59 28.91 -22.54 -4.17
CA ALA A 59 28.05 -21.53 -3.54
C ALA A 59 27.75 -21.86 -2.07
N MET A 60 27.51 -23.13 -1.76
CA MET A 60 27.29 -23.62 -0.39
C MET A 60 28.54 -23.42 0.47
N ASN A 61 29.73 -23.80 -0.03
CA ASN A 61 30.99 -23.62 0.67
C ASN A 61 31.30 -22.14 0.97
N ILE A 62 31.03 -21.24 0.01
CA ILE A 62 31.15 -19.80 0.22
C ILE A 62 30.14 -19.33 1.28
N GLY A 63 28.89 -19.75 1.19
CA GLY A 63 27.83 -19.38 2.13
C GLY A 63 28.15 -19.81 3.56
N LEU A 64 28.63 -21.04 3.75
CA LEU A 64 29.03 -21.56 5.08
C LEU A 64 30.17 -20.75 5.69
N LYS A 65 31.18 -20.36 4.91
CA LYS A 65 32.28 -19.51 5.39
C LYS A 65 31.80 -18.14 5.87
N ILE A 66 30.78 -17.58 5.22
CA ILE A 66 30.18 -16.29 5.58
C ILE A 66 29.30 -16.40 6.83
N VAL A 67 28.55 -17.51 6.94
CA VAL A 67 27.55 -17.72 8.01
C VAL A 67 28.18 -18.17 9.32
N LYS A 68 29.25 -19.00 9.29
CA LYS A 68 29.84 -19.59 10.49
C LYS A 68 30.21 -18.56 11.59
N PRO A 69 30.79 -17.39 11.28
CA PRO A 69 31.08 -16.36 12.29
C PRO A 69 29.84 -15.65 12.86
N LYS A 70 28.65 -15.84 12.28
CA LYS A 70 27.39 -15.15 12.64
C LYS A 70 26.42 -16.05 13.41
N LEU A 71 26.80 -17.28 13.74
CA LEU A 71 25.89 -18.28 14.31
C LEU A 71 25.32 -17.89 15.67
N GLU A 72 26.15 -17.34 16.57
CA GLU A 72 25.70 -16.82 17.87
C GLU A 72 24.74 -15.64 17.70
N TYR A 73 25.10 -14.68 16.85
CA TYR A 73 24.26 -13.54 16.50
C TYR A 73 22.85 -13.96 16.03
N PHE A 74 22.74 -15.01 15.21
CA PHE A 74 21.43 -15.48 14.75
C PHE A 74 20.55 -16.04 15.86
N ILE A 75 21.12 -16.61 16.92
CA ILE A 75 20.38 -17.08 18.08
C ILE A 75 19.89 -15.87 18.87
N GLU A 76 20.80 -14.98 19.25
CA GLU A 76 20.50 -13.79 20.06
C GLU A 76 19.41 -12.91 19.41
N GLU A 77 19.49 -12.66 18.11
CA GLU A 77 18.46 -11.87 17.41
C GLU A 77 17.14 -12.61 17.28
N SER A 78 17.17 -13.94 17.10
CA SER A 78 15.93 -14.74 17.03
C SER A 78 15.23 -14.80 18.38
N GLU A 79 15.96 -14.81 19.50
CA GLU A 79 15.40 -14.79 20.85
C GLU A 79 14.69 -13.46 21.16
N LYS A 80 15.20 -12.35 20.63
CA LYS A 80 14.53 -11.04 20.73
C LYS A 80 13.20 -11.01 19.97
N VAL A 81 13.12 -11.73 18.85
CA VAL A 81 11.93 -11.75 17.97
C VAL A 81 10.90 -12.79 18.43
N ALA A 82 11.35 -13.95 18.87
CA ALA A 82 10.53 -15.09 19.25
C ALA A 82 11.00 -15.69 20.60
N PRO A 83 10.81 -14.96 21.72
CA PRO A 83 11.30 -15.38 23.03
C PRO A 83 10.63 -16.66 23.56
N SER A 84 9.45 -17.00 23.04
CA SER A 84 8.78 -18.27 23.36
C SER A 84 9.44 -19.49 22.70
N GLY A 85 10.38 -19.31 21.76
CA GLY A 85 10.97 -20.41 20.99
C GLY A 85 10.06 -20.94 19.87
N GLU A 86 8.94 -20.26 19.59
CA GLU A 86 8.02 -20.56 18.50
C GLU A 86 8.14 -19.53 17.37
N VAL A 87 8.51 -19.97 16.16
CA VAL A 87 8.85 -19.04 15.07
C VAL A 87 8.61 -19.61 13.68
N VAL A 88 8.26 -18.73 12.76
CA VAL A 88 8.16 -19.02 11.33
C VAL A 88 9.37 -18.42 10.61
N VAL A 89 10.04 -19.19 9.76
CA VAL A 89 11.23 -18.73 9.02
C VAL A 89 10.99 -18.84 7.53
N HIS A 90 11.42 -17.85 6.76
CA HIS A 90 11.43 -17.96 5.31
C HIS A 90 12.66 -17.34 4.67
N CYS A 91 12.95 -17.78 3.45
CA CYS A 91 13.89 -17.13 2.56
C CYS A 91 13.18 -16.84 1.22
N TRP A 92 13.92 -16.60 0.13
CA TRP A 92 13.30 -16.35 -1.18
C TRP A 92 12.46 -17.52 -1.71
N ARG A 93 12.91 -18.78 -1.52
CA ARG A 93 12.30 -20.00 -2.11
C ARG A 93 12.04 -21.13 -1.12
N GLY A 94 12.15 -20.90 0.19
CA GLY A 94 11.98 -21.95 1.20
C GLY A 94 13.03 -23.07 1.14
N GLY A 95 14.16 -22.82 0.47
CA GLY A 95 15.22 -23.80 0.26
C GLY A 95 16.26 -23.84 1.39
N MET A 96 17.50 -24.19 1.05
CA MET A 96 18.59 -24.43 2.00
C MET A 96 18.82 -23.30 3.00
N ARG A 97 18.67 -22.02 2.59
CA ARG A 97 18.88 -20.86 3.47
C ARG A 97 17.99 -20.90 4.72
N SER A 98 16.67 -20.94 4.53
CA SER A 98 15.72 -20.97 5.66
C SER A 98 15.74 -22.30 6.41
N GLN A 99 16.01 -23.41 5.73
CA GLN A 99 16.09 -24.72 6.38
C GLN A 99 17.32 -24.86 7.28
N SER A 100 18.50 -24.41 6.82
CA SER A 100 19.72 -24.42 7.65
C SER A 100 19.61 -23.47 8.83
N PHE A 101 19.01 -22.30 8.64
CA PHE A 101 18.74 -21.37 9.74
C PHE A 101 17.78 -21.98 10.77
N ALA A 102 16.66 -22.56 10.32
CA ALA A 102 15.72 -23.26 11.19
C ALA A 102 16.38 -24.42 11.97
N ARG A 103 17.26 -25.21 11.32
CA ARG A 103 18.00 -26.28 12.00
C ARG A 103 18.90 -25.72 13.10
N HIS A 104 19.65 -24.65 12.79
CA HIS A 104 20.52 -24.00 13.77
C HIS A 104 19.73 -23.50 14.98
N LEU A 105 18.57 -22.88 14.79
CA LEU A 105 17.69 -22.49 15.90
C LEU A 105 17.19 -23.70 16.70
N SER A 106 16.80 -24.78 16.02
CA SER A 106 16.31 -26.00 16.67
C SER A 106 17.36 -26.66 17.56
N GLU A 107 18.63 -26.61 17.15
CA GLU A 107 19.76 -27.14 17.91
C GLU A 107 20.12 -26.25 19.13
N ASN A 108 19.58 -25.02 19.20
CA ASN A 108 19.91 -24.00 20.19
C ASN A 108 18.66 -23.44 20.91
N GLY A 109 17.70 -24.32 21.25
CA GLY A 109 16.63 -24.00 22.22
C GLY A 109 15.27 -23.62 21.65
N PHE A 110 15.13 -23.40 20.34
CA PHE A 110 13.83 -23.16 19.71
C PHE A 110 13.11 -24.50 19.48
N HIS A 111 11.92 -24.66 20.04
CA HIS A 111 11.23 -25.95 20.06
C HIS A 111 10.07 -26.07 19.05
N SER A 112 9.59 -24.95 18.47
CA SER A 112 8.55 -24.99 17.44
C SER A 112 8.90 -24.07 16.27
N ILE A 113 9.66 -24.60 15.32
CA ILE A 113 10.05 -23.85 14.12
C ILE A 113 9.24 -24.34 12.93
N ARG A 114 8.70 -23.40 12.15
CA ARG A 114 8.08 -23.69 10.85
C ARG A 114 8.84 -22.97 9.75
N VAL A 115 8.88 -23.57 8.56
CA VAL A 115 9.51 -22.96 7.38
C VAL A 115 8.46 -22.80 6.30
N ILE A 116 8.30 -21.59 5.77
CA ILE A 116 7.39 -21.31 4.65
C ILE A 116 7.89 -22.04 3.39
N GLU A 117 7.10 -22.99 2.92
CA GLU A 117 7.33 -23.70 1.68
C GLU A 117 7.27 -22.74 0.49
N GLY A 118 8.24 -22.80 -0.40
CA GLY A 118 8.36 -21.88 -1.54
C GLY A 118 8.76 -20.45 -1.16
N GLY A 119 8.93 -20.14 0.13
CA GLY A 119 9.46 -18.90 0.67
C GLY A 119 8.66 -17.64 0.28
N TYR A 120 9.35 -16.50 0.22
CA TYR A 120 8.72 -15.24 -0.17
C TYR A 120 8.10 -15.30 -1.58
N LYS A 121 8.65 -16.11 -2.50
CA LYS A 121 8.07 -16.29 -3.84
C LYS A 121 6.66 -16.90 -3.78
N SER A 122 6.42 -17.91 -2.94
CA SER A 122 5.08 -18.51 -2.81
C SER A 122 4.10 -17.52 -2.17
N PHE A 123 4.55 -16.74 -1.18
CA PHE A 123 3.76 -15.63 -0.64
C PHE A 123 3.40 -14.60 -1.70
N ARG A 124 4.36 -14.20 -2.56
CA ARG A 124 4.08 -13.26 -3.64
C ARG A 124 3.01 -13.75 -4.61
N ASN A 125 3.07 -15.02 -4.99
CA ASN A 125 2.04 -15.61 -5.85
C ASN A 125 0.68 -15.66 -5.14
N TYR A 126 0.68 -15.95 -3.84
CA TYR A 126 -0.53 -15.98 -3.02
C TYR A 126 -1.19 -14.59 -2.94
N VAL A 127 -0.40 -13.54 -2.68
CA VAL A 127 -0.86 -12.14 -2.68
C VAL A 127 -1.47 -11.74 -4.03
N LEU A 128 -0.79 -12.03 -5.13
CA LEU A 128 -1.31 -11.66 -6.45
C LEU A 128 -2.59 -12.43 -6.79
N HIS A 129 -2.68 -13.70 -6.41
CA HIS A 129 -3.88 -14.51 -6.63
C HIS A 129 -5.06 -14.06 -5.76
N PHE A 130 -4.79 -13.55 -4.54
CA PHE A 130 -5.82 -13.00 -3.66
C PHE A 130 -6.65 -11.91 -4.35
N PHE A 131 -6.00 -11.03 -5.13
CA PHE A 131 -6.69 -9.94 -5.84
C PHE A 131 -7.45 -10.37 -7.09
N GLU A 132 -7.32 -11.63 -7.53
CA GLU A 132 -8.12 -12.18 -8.62
C GLU A 132 -9.48 -12.73 -8.14
N TYR A 133 -9.65 -12.92 -6.82
CA TYR A 133 -10.94 -13.31 -6.25
C TYR A 133 -11.93 -12.13 -6.27
N PRO A 134 -13.23 -12.40 -6.50
CA PRO A 134 -14.25 -11.36 -6.54
C PRO A 134 -14.54 -10.79 -5.14
N PHE A 135 -14.50 -9.47 -5.02
CA PHE A 135 -14.91 -8.71 -3.85
C PHE A 135 -16.21 -7.95 -4.12
N LYS A 136 -17.03 -7.76 -3.08
CA LYS A 136 -18.19 -6.84 -3.15
C LYS A 136 -17.72 -5.40 -2.88
N LEU A 137 -17.20 -4.75 -3.91
CA LEU A 137 -16.67 -3.40 -3.79
C LEU A 137 -17.73 -2.34 -4.08
N THR A 138 -17.76 -1.30 -3.25
CA THR A 138 -18.50 -0.05 -3.49
C THR A 138 -17.53 1.12 -3.43
N ILE A 139 -17.57 1.99 -4.42
CA ILE A 139 -16.56 3.02 -4.62
C ILE A 139 -17.12 4.39 -4.22
N LEU A 140 -16.39 5.10 -3.37
CA LEU A 140 -16.64 6.51 -3.08
C LEU A 140 -15.86 7.36 -4.08
N GLY A 141 -16.58 7.94 -5.03
CA GLY A 141 -16.05 8.88 -6.01
C GLY A 141 -16.27 10.34 -5.59
N GLY A 142 -15.60 11.26 -6.28
CA GLY A 142 -15.80 12.68 -6.07
C GLY A 142 -14.58 13.50 -6.48
N TYR A 143 -14.82 14.75 -6.86
CA TYR A 143 -13.75 15.66 -7.24
C TYR A 143 -12.70 15.87 -6.12
N THR A 144 -11.48 16.26 -6.49
CA THR A 144 -10.45 16.63 -5.52
C THR A 144 -10.96 17.71 -4.56
N GLY A 145 -10.72 17.53 -3.26
CA GLY A 145 -11.20 18.43 -2.21
C GLY A 145 -12.64 18.17 -1.74
N SER A 146 -13.27 17.05 -2.12
CA SER A 146 -14.63 16.70 -1.68
C SER A 146 -14.72 16.00 -0.31
N GLY A 147 -13.59 15.77 0.37
CA GLY A 147 -13.55 15.15 1.70
C GLY A 147 -13.74 13.62 1.74
N LYS A 148 -13.45 12.90 0.65
CA LYS A 148 -13.62 11.43 0.54
C LYS A 148 -12.95 10.65 1.67
N THR A 149 -11.67 10.93 1.93
CA THR A 149 -10.89 10.24 2.96
C THR A 149 -11.52 10.36 4.35
N MET A 150 -12.07 11.54 4.68
CA MET A 150 -12.74 11.73 5.97
C MET A 150 -14.07 10.97 6.04
N ILE A 151 -14.81 10.88 4.93
CA ILE A 151 -16.03 10.07 4.87
C ILE A 151 -15.69 8.58 5.04
N LEU A 152 -14.67 8.07 4.34
CA LEU A 152 -14.24 6.68 4.51
C LEU A 152 -13.82 6.35 5.94
N LYS A 153 -13.04 7.24 6.59
CA LYS A 153 -12.71 7.10 8.01
C LYS A 153 -13.95 7.06 8.89
N TYR A 154 -14.92 7.94 8.65
CA TYR A 154 -16.20 7.93 9.36
C TYR A 154 -16.97 6.62 9.14
N LEU A 155 -16.99 6.06 7.92
CA LEU A 155 -17.62 4.76 7.67
C LEU A 155 -16.94 3.63 8.46
N GLN A 156 -15.61 3.66 8.55
CA GLN A 156 -14.83 2.70 9.34
C GLN A 156 -15.16 2.81 10.84
N GLU A 157 -15.31 4.02 11.37
CA GLU A 157 -15.78 4.27 12.76
C GLU A 157 -17.19 3.71 13.00
N GLN A 158 -18.03 3.65 11.97
CA GLN A 158 -19.35 2.99 12.01
C GLN A 158 -19.27 1.46 11.81
N SER A 159 -18.08 0.86 11.93
CA SER A 159 -17.83 -0.58 11.77
C SER A 159 -18.14 -1.13 10.37
N LEU A 160 -18.16 -0.28 9.34
CA LEU A 160 -18.20 -0.72 7.95
C LEU A 160 -16.79 -1.09 7.46
N GLN A 161 -16.73 -2.00 6.49
CA GLN A 161 -15.44 -2.39 5.91
C GLN A 161 -14.98 -1.33 4.91
N VAL A 162 -13.77 -0.82 5.13
CA VAL A 162 -13.16 0.23 4.33
C VAL A 162 -11.71 -0.16 4.07
N VAL A 163 -11.23 0.09 2.85
CA VAL A 163 -9.80 -0.02 2.51
C VAL A 163 -9.30 1.36 2.09
N ASP A 164 -8.37 1.91 2.87
CA ASP A 164 -7.74 3.21 2.63
C ASP A 164 -6.52 3.03 1.71
N LEU A 165 -6.77 2.98 0.40
CA LEU A 165 -5.72 2.80 -0.62
C LEU A 165 -4.62 3.87 -0.54
N GLU A 166 -4.99 5.12 -0.25
CA GLU A 166 -4.04 6.23 -0.10
C GLU A 166 -3.17 6.05 1.14
N GLY A 167 -3.77 5.58 2.23
CA GLY A 167 -3.12 5.16 3.46
C GLY A 167 -2.08 4.06 3.20
N VAL A 168 -2.47 2.96 2.55
CA VAL A 168 -1.53 1.87 2.21
C VAL A 168 -0.39 2.35 1.31
N ALA A 169 -0.70 3.26 0.37
CA ALA A 169 0.27 3.82 -0.56
C ALA A 169 1.17 4.90 0.04
N HIS A 170 0.88 5.38 1.26
CA HIS A 170 1.46 6.61 1.82
C HIS A 170 1.42 7.77 0.80
N HIS A 171 0.31 7.93 0.09
CA HIS A 171 0.19 8.93 -0.97
C HIS A 171 -1.28 9.22 -1.35
N ARG A 172 -1.68 10.50 -1.36
CA ARG A 172 -3.06 10.93 -1.62
C ARG A 172 -3.47 11.10 -3.09
N GLY A 173 -3.13 10.13 -3.95
CA GLY A 173 -3.59 10.07 -5.36
C GLY A 173 -3.27 11.25 -6.32
N SER A 174 -2.63 12.33 -5.84
CA SER A 174 -2.57 13.63 -6.53
C SER A 174 -1.15 14.18 -6.62
N ALA A 175 -0.94 15.26 -7.38
CA ALA A 175 0.39 15.88 -7.48
C ALA A 175 0.88 16.47 -6.13
N PHE A 176 -0.05 16.73 -5.21
CA PHE A 176 0.22 17.18 -3.83
C PHE A 176 0.24 16.02 -2.83
N GLY A 177 -0.16 14.82 -3.25
CA GLY A 177 -0.49 13.73 -2.34
C GLY A 177 0.69 13.08 -1.62
N GLY A 178 1.93 13.39 -1.98
CA GLY A 178 3.12 12.91 -1.28
C GLY A 178 3.59 13.82 -0.13
N ILE A 179 3.02 15.03 -0.01
CA ILE A 179 3.41 15.99 1.04
C ILE A 179 3.02 15.42 2.41
N GLU A 180 3.96 15.40 3.35
CA GLU A 180 3.81 14.87 4.73
C GLU A 180 3.39 13.40 4.87
N MET A 181 3.33 12.61 3.80
CA MET A 181 2.93 11.19 3.88
C MET A 181 4.10 10.23 4.19
N GLY A 182 5.33 10.74 4.30
CA GLY A 182 6.52 9.93 4.51
C GLY A 182 6.96 9.18 3.25
N LYS A 183 7.70 8.08 3.42
CA LYS A 183 8.23 7.31 2.30
C LYS A 183 7.16 6.36 1.76
N GLN A 184 6.81 6.55 0.48
CA GLN A 184 5.97 5.61 -0.26
C GLN A 184 6.61 4.21 -0.34
N PRO A 185 5.86 3.12 -0.08
CA PRO A 185 6.36 1.76 -0.27
C PRO A 185 6.78 1.49 -1.71
N THR A 186 7.58 0.46 -1.90
CA THR A 186 7.81 -0.12 -3.23
C THR A 186 6.50 -0.71 -3.77
N GLY A 187 6.40 -0.91 -5.09
CA GLY A 187 5.22 -1.58 -5.66
C GLY A 187 4.96 -2.96 -5.04
N GLU A 188 6.00 -3.77 -4.83
CA GLU A 188 5.86 -5.06 -4.15
C GLU A 188 5.34 -4.88 -2.72
N GLN A 189 5.91 -3.96 -1.93
CA GLN A 189 5.48 -3.79 -0.54
C GLN A 189 4.07 -3.21 -0.44
N PHE A 190 3.67 -2.32 -1.36
CA PHE A 190 2.30 -1.82 -1.44
C PHE A 190 1.30 -2.97 -1.62
N GLU A 191 1.54 -3.88 -2.57
CA GLU A 191 0.67 -5.04 -2.80
C GLU A 191 0.62 -5.97 -1.58
N ASN A 192 1.75 -6.13 -0.87
CA ASN A 192 1.79 -6.93 0.37
C ASN A 192 0.98 -6.29 1.49
N ASN A 193 1.14 -4.98 1.71
CA ASN A 193 0.43 -4.25 2.74
C ASN A 193 -1.08 -4.23 2.45
N LEU A 194 -1.45 -3.99 1.19
CA LEU A 194 -2.85 -4.02 0.77
C LEU A 194 -3.49 -5.40 1.00
N PHE A 195 -2.75 -6.47 0.70
CA PHE A 195 -3.21 -7.82 1.00
C PHE A 195 -3.41 -8.02 2.51
N GLU A 196 -2.49 -7.54 3.34
CA GLU A 196 -2.61 -7.68 4.80
C GLU A 196 -3.80 -6.93 5.35
N GLU A 197 -4.12 -5.74 4.85
CA GLU A 197 -5.34 -5.03 5.26
C GLU A 197 -6.60 -5.78 4.82
N MET A 198 -6.66 -6.18 3.55
CA MET A 198 -7.87 -6.78 2.99
C MET A 198 -8.15 -8.21 3.48
N ARG A 199 -7.13 -8.98 3.86
CA ARG A 199 -7.32 -10.39 4.29
C ARG A 199 -8.08 -10.55 5.61
N HIS A 200 -8.24 -9.48 6.38
CA HIS A 200 -9.00 -9.47 7.63
C HIS A 200 -10.47 -9.08 7.43
N LEU A 201 -10.84 -8.66 6.22
CA LEU A 201 -12.22 -8.29 5.88
C LEU A 201 -13.05 -9.52 5.50
N ASP A 202 -14.35 -9.48 5.80
CA ASP A 202 -15.34 -10.39 5.24
C ASP A 202 -15.54 -10.09 3.76
N GLN A 203 -15.05 -10.98 2.91
CA GLN A 203 -15.11 -10.86 1.45
C GLN A 203 -16.55 -10.95 0.92
N ASN A 204 -17.50 -11.44 1.72
CA ASN A 204 -18.91 -11.54 1.34
C ASN A 204 -19.72 -10.31 1.73
N ALA A 205 -19.14 -9.37 2.49
CA ALA A 205 -19.73 -8.10 2.84
C ALA A 205 -19.19 -6.98 1.95
N THR A 206 -19.91 -5.86 1.88
CA THR A 206 -19.49 -4.70 1.10
C THR A 206 -18.20 -4.11 1.66
N ILE A 207 -17.26 -3.79 0.77
CA ILE A 207 -16.00 -3.12 1.07
C ILE A 207 -15.99 -1.78 0.35
N TRP A 208 -15.87 -0.70 1.12
CA TRP A 208 -15.77 0.66 0.61
C TRP A 208 -14.32 1.01 0.25
N MET A 209 -14.14 1.65 -0.91
CA MET A 209 -12.83 2.13 -1.39
C MET A 209 -12.95 3.51 -2.04
N GLU A 210 -11.84 4.25 -2.12
CA GLU A 210 -11.79 5.50 -2.89
C GLU A 210 -11.72 5.23 -4.41
N ASP A 211 -12.31 6.13 -5.20
CA ASP A 211 -12.17 6.15 -6.67
C ASP A 211 -10.78 6.65 -7.09
N GLU A 212 -9.80 5.77 -6.96
CA GLU A 212 -8.44 6.01 -7.40
C GLU A 212 -8.19 5.53 -8.83
N SER A 213 -7.27 6.20 -9.52
CA SER A 213 -6.75 5.66 -10.76
C SER A 213 -5.96 4.37 -10.49
N HIS A 214 -5.63 3.59 -11.53
CA HIS A 214 -4.79 2.39 -11.38
C HIS A 214 -3.46 2.67 -10.67
N HIS A 215 -3.02 3.93 -10.66
CA HIS A 215 -1.76 4.36 -10.08
C HIS A 215 -1.95 5.37 -8.96
N ILE A 216 -1.26 5.15 -7.84
CA ILE A 216 -1.23 6.05 -6.69
C ILE A 216 0.23 6.44 -6.44
N GLY A 217 0.62 7.67 -6.80
CA GLY A 217 1.98 8.18 -6.60
C GLY A 217 3.06 7.54 -7.46
N SER A 218 3.57 6.36 -7.09
CA SER A 218 4.52 5.54 -7.86
C SER A 218 4.18 4.06 -7.85
N VAL A 219 3.11 3.67 -7.14
CA VAL A 219 2.65 2.29 -7.01
C VAL A 219 1.38 2.07 -7.82
N PHE A 220 1.09 0.81 -8.10
CA PHE A 220 -0.06 0.40 -8.90
C PHE A 220 -0.96 -0.49 -8.07
N ILE A 221 -2.27 -0.25 -8.15
CA ILE A 221 -3.29 -1.15 -7.62
C ILE A 221 -3.16 -2.50 -8.35
N PRO A 222 -3.15 -3.66 -7.66
CA PRO A 222 -3.12 -4.96 -8.32
C PRO A 222 -4.16 -5.05 -9.44
N LEU A 223 -3.76 -5.50 -10.63
CA LEU A 223 -4.61 -5.46 -11.82
C LEU A 223 -5.95 -6.21 -11.64
N GLY A 224 -5.93 -7.35 -10.93
CA GLY A 224 -7.14 -8.10 -10.59
C GLY A 224 -8.14 -7.27 -9.78
N LEU A 225 -7.66 -6.53 -8.78
CA LEU A 225 -8.50 -5.65 -7.96
C LEU A 225 -8.96 -4.42 -8.76
N PHE A 226 -8.06 -3.78 -9.53
CA PHE A 226 -8.40 -2.60 -10.30
C PHE A 226 -9.53 -2.84 -11.32
N LYS A 227 -9.49 -3.99 -12.01
CA LYS A 227 -10.58 -4.41 -12.93
C LYS A 227 -11.93 -4.61 -12.24
N GLN A 228 -11.92 -4.88 -10.93
CA GLN A 228 -13.15 -4.98 -10.13
C GLN A 228 -13.64 -3.57 -9.77
N ILE A 229 -12.75 -2.69 -9.31
CA ILE A 229 -13.04 -1.27 -9.02
C ILE A 229 -13.70 -0.58 -10.23
N GLU A 230 -13.20 -0.82 -11.44
CA GLU A 230 -13.76 -0.25 -12.68
C GLU A 230 -15.21 -0.68 -12.97
N LYS A 231 -15.66 -1.82 -12.42
CA LYS A 231 -16.99 -2.40 -12.64
C LYS A 231 -17.95 -2.15 -11.49
N SER A 232 -17.47 -1.65 -10.37
CA SER A 232 -18.24 -1.41 -9.15
C SER A 232 -19.13 -0.18 -9.24
N GLU A 233 -20.19 -0.20 -8.44
CA GLU A 233 -21.04 0.96 -8.17
C GLU A 233 -20.23 2.09 -7.55
N VAL A 234 -20.43 3.30 -8.06
CA VAL A 234 -19.75 4.52 -7.64
C VAL A 234 -20.74 5.50 -7.07
N TYR A 235 -20.47 5.96 -5.86
CA TYR A 235 -21.20 7.04 -5.24
C TYR A 235 -20.36 8.30 -5.35
N PHE A 236 -20.75 9.20 -6.25
CA PHE A 236 -19.95 10.36 -6.63
C PHE A 236 -20.39 11.60 -5.87
N LEU A 237 -19.50 12.12 -5.00
CA LEU A 237 -19.72 13.38 -4.29
C LEU A 237 -19.60 14.58 -5.25
N ASP A 238 -20.74 15.17 -5.59
CA ASP A 238 -20.82 16.37 -6.41
C ASP A 238 -20.90 17.61 -5.51
N ILE A 239 -19.72 18.21 -5.26
CA ILE A 239 -19.55 19.41 -4.44
C ILE A 239 -18.97 20.53 -5.31
N LYS A 240 -19.57 21.73 -5.19
CA LYS A 240 -19.14 22.92 -5.92
C LYS A 240 -17.66 23.24 -5.68
N LYS A 241 -17.00 23.74 -6.71
CA LYS A 241 -15.55 24.00 -6.72
C LYS A 241 -15.10 24.95 -5.61
N GLU A 242 -15.91 25.97 -5.34
CA GLU A 242 -15.64 27.00 -4.34
C GLU A 242 -15.56 26.39 -2.94
N LYS A 243 -16.49 25.50 -2.61
CA LYS A 243 -16.53 24.78 -1.33
C LYS A 243 -15.38 23.80 -1.15
N ARG A 244 -14.98 23.13 -2.23
CA ARG A 244 -13.78 22.29 -2.24
C ARG A 244 -12.51 23.11 -2.05
N ALA A 245 -12.42 24.31 -2.62
CA ALA A 245 -11.29 25.21 -2.42
C ALA A 245 -11.21 25.71 -0.97
N GLU A 246 -12.33 26.10 -0.35
CA GLU A 246 -12.40 26.44 1.07
C GLU A 246 -11.84 25.31 1.95
N TYR A 247 -12.27 24.07 1.70
CA TYR A 247 -11.77 22.88 2.40
C TYR A 247 -10.27 22.65 2.19
N LEU A 248 -9.79 22.72 0.94
CA LEU A 248 -8.36 22.52 0.62
C LEU A 248 -7.46 23.59 1.25
N VAL A 249 -7.94 24.81 1.44
CA VAL A 249 -7.17 25.83 2.18
C VAL A 249 -6.91 25.38 3.61
N GLN A 250 -7.89 24.77 4.27
CA GLN A 250 -7.73 24.25 5.63
C GLN A 250 -6.70 23.11 5.69
N GLU A 251 -6.63 22.26 4.66
CA GLU A 251 -5.67 21.15 4.59
C GLU A 251 -4.24 21.59 4.22
N TYR A 252 -4.09 22.54 3.31
CA TYR A 252 -2.79 22.82 2.67
C TYR A 252 -2.15 24.15 3.08
N ALA A 253 -2.88 25.12 3.64
CA ALA A 253 -2.32 26.45 3.92
C ALA A 253 -1.21 26.45 5.01
N GLY A 254 -1.19 25.43 5.88
CA GLY A 254 -0.16 25.26 6.91
C GLY A 254 1.13 24.59 6.44
N LEU A 255 1.18 24.08 5.20
CA LEU A 255 2.29 23.27 4.69
C LEU A 255 3.44 24.13 4.14
N ASP A 256 4.61 23.51 3.92
CA ASP A 256 5.75 24.20 3.31
C ASP A 256 5.41 24.65 1.88
N LYS A 257 5.42 25.97 1.67
CA LYS A 257 5.24 26.60 0.36
C LYS A 257 6.19 26.07 -0.70
N LYS A 258 7.41 25.66 -0.35
CA LYS A 258 8.35 25.08 -1.32
C LYS A 258 7.83 23.77 -1.88
N GLU A 259 7.25 22.92 -1.04
CA GLU A 259 6.65 21.65 -1.46
C GLU A 259 5.39 21.89 -2.31
N LEU A 260 4.53 22.81 -1.88
CA LEU A 260 3.36 23.23 -2.67
C LEU A 260 3.77 23.76 -4.06
N ALA A 261 4.82 24.58 -4.14
CA ALA A 261 5.36 25.10 -5.39
C ALA A 261 5.91 23.99 -6.29
N LEU A 262 6.60 22.99 -5.71
CA LEU A 262 7.06 21.82 -6.46
C LEU A 262 5.89 21.03 -7.03
N SER A 263 4.80 20.86 -6.28
CA SER A 263 3.59 20.18 -6.75
C SER A 263 2.88 20.94 -7.88
N ILE A 264 2.79 22.27 -7.82
CA ILE A 264 2.28 23.10 -8.93
C ILE A 264 3.14 22.92 -10.19
N ARG A 265 4.46 22.87 -10.04
CA ARG A 265 5.39 22.64 -11.16
C ARG A 265 5.16 21.30 -11.84
N LYS A 266 4.87 20.23 -11.09
CA LYS A 266 4.57 18.89 -11.65
C LYS A 266 3.38 18.90 -12.61
N ILE A 267 2.37 19.75 -12.38
CA ILE A 267 1.16 19.82 -13.21
C ILE A 267 1.19 20.93 -14.27
N THR A 268 2.25 21.75 -14.32
CA THR A 268 2.33 22.98 -15.12
C THR A 268 1.97 22.77 -16.59
N LYS A 269 2.53 21.73 -17.23
CA LYS A 269 2.28 21.45 -18.66
C LYS A 269 0.79 21.22 -18.95
N ARG A 270 0.07 20.59 -18.03
CA ARG A 270 -1.34 20.20 -18.20
C ARG A 270 -2.30 21.27 -17.67
N LEU A 271 -1.91 22.00 -16.63
CA LEU A 271 -2.63 23.16 -16.08
C LEU A 271 -2.59 24.37 -17.03
N GLY A 272 -1.48 24.53 -17.77
CA GLY A 272 -1.15 25.66 -18.62
C GLY A 272 -0.16 26.60 -17.92
N TYR A 273 0.85 27.07 -18.67
CA TYR A 273 1.96 27.85 -18.12
C TYR A 273 1.51 29.16 -17.44
N ASP A 274 0.56 29.89 -18.03
CA ASP A 274 0.05 31.14 -17.46
C ASP A 274 -0.68 30.91 -16.12
N ARG A 275 -1.51 29.87 -16.05
CA ARG A 275 -2.21 29.49 -14.82
C ARG A 275 -1.23 29.04 -13.76
N ALA A 276 -0.24 28.23 -14.12
CA ALA A 276 0.79 27.78 -13.19
C ALA A 276 1.61 28.95 -12.63
N LYS A 277 1.98 29.93 -13.48
CA LYS A 277 2.65 31.16 -13.05
C LYS A 277 1.81 31.92 -12.03
N LYS A 278 0.53 32.18 -12.33
CA LYS A 278 -0.40 32.84 -11.40
C LYS A 278 -0.55 32.07 -10.09
N ALA A 279 -0.66 30.74 -10.13
CA ALA A 279 -0.75 29.92 -8.92
C ALA A 279 0.50 30.05 -8.04
N LEU A 280 1.69 30.13 -8.62
CA LEU A 280 2.94 30.37 -7.89
C LEU A 280 2.96 31.78 -7.27
N GLU A 281 2.52 32.81 -8.00
CA GLU A 281 2.39 34.18 -7.49
C GLU A 281 1.39 34.26 -6.32
N TYR A 282 0.24 33.57 -6.42
CA TYR A 282 -0.74 33.49 -5.32
C TYR A 282 -0.15 32.80 -4.09
N LEU A 283 0.61 31.73 -4.29
CA LEU A 283 1.27 31.00 -3.21
C LEU A 283 2.32 31.86 -2.48
N GLU A 284 3.11 32.63 -3.22
CA GLU A 284 4.05 33.60 -2.64
C GLU A 284 3.32 34.62 -1.74
N ASN A 285 2.18 35.13 -2.21
CA ASN A 285 1.36 36.12 -1.51
C ASN A 285 0.40 35.57 -0.45
N ASN A 286 0.50 34.28 -0.07
CA ASN A 286 -0.43 33.60 0.87
C ASN A 286 -1.90 33.55 0.43
N ASN A 287 -2.19 33.73 -0.87
CA ASN A 287 -3.55 33.61 -1.39
C ASN A 287 -3.88 32.14 -1.72
N PHE A 288 -3.97 31.31 -0.69
CA PHE A 288 -4.15 29.87 -0.83
C PHE A 288 -5.47 29.46 -1.49
N TYR A 289 -6.51 30.27 -1.33
CA TYR A 289 -7.80 30.03 -1.98
C TYR A 289 -7.66 30.07 -3.52
N GLU A 290 -7.00 31.11 -4.05
CA GLU A 290 -6.76 31.22 -5.48
C GLU A 290 -5.80 30.16 -6.02
N VAL A 291 -4.83 29.71 -5.20
CA VAL A 291 -3.99 28.54 -5.51
C VAL A 291 -4.88 27.29 -5.70
N ALA A 292 -5.78 27.03 -4.75
CA ALA A 292 -6.68 25.88 -4.79
C ALA A 292 -7.62 25.93 -5.99
N ILE A 293 -8.32 27.06 -6.22
CA ILE A 293 -9.20 27.24 -7.39
C ILE A 293 -8.45 27.01 -8.71
N THR A 294 -7.23 27.55 -8.82
CA THR A 294 -6.41 27.37 -10.01
C THR A 294 -6.03 25.91 -10.20
N ALA A 295 -5.58 25.22 -9.15
CA ALA A 295 -5.22 23.81 -9.18
C ALA A 295 -6.41 22.89 -9.49
N LEU A 296 -7.60 23.18 -8.95
CA LEU A 296 -8.82 22.41 -9.22
C LEU A 296 -9.23 22.41 -10.70
N THR A 297 -8.86 23.45 -11.45
CA THR A 297 -9.08 23.48 -12.91
C THR A 297 -8.33 22.36 -13.64
N TYR A 298 -7.17 21.95 -13.12
CA TYR A 298 -6.45 20.78 -13.63
C TYR A 298 -7.21 19.50 -13.29
N TYR A 299 -7.56 19.27 -12.02
CA TYR A 299 -8.15 18.02 -11.54
C TYR A 299 -9.54 17.73 -12.11
N ASP A 300 -10.44 18.72 -12.11
CA ASP A 300 -11.83 18.54 -12.57
C ASP A 300 -11.89 18.09 -14.05
N LYS A 301 -10.92 18.51 -14.88
CA LYS A 301 -10.82 18.10 -16.29
C LYS A 301 -10.59 16.58 -16.45
N TYR A 302 -9.83 15.97 -15.54
CA TYR A 302 -9.52 14.53 -15.62
C TYR A 302 -10.69 13.67 -15.13
N TYR A 303 -11.40 14.12 -14.09
CA TYR A 303 -12.55 13.40 -13.54
C TYR A 303 -13.68 13.24 -14.56
N LEU A 304 -13.97 14.29 -15.34
CA LEU A 304 -14.98 14.20 -16.40
C LEU A 304 -14.65 13.14 -17.46
N GLY A 305 -13.35 12.95 -17.76
CA GLY A 305 -12.88 11.90 -18.66
C GLY A 305 -13.01 10.50 -18.05
N GLY A 306 -12.59 10.33 -16.80
CA GLY A 306 -12.63 9.04 -16.10
C GLY A 306 -14.05 8.49 -15.91
N LEU A 307 -14.99 9.33 -15.49
CA LEU A 307 -16.39 8.94 -15.32
C LEU A 307 -17.04 8.48 -16.63
N SER A 308 -16.63 9.06 -17.77
CA SER A 308 -17.19 8.70 -19.08
C SER A 308 -16.78 7.29 -19.56
N LEU A 309 -15.76 6.69 -18.95
CA LEU A 309 -15.29 5.34 -19.24
C LEU A 309 -16.05 4.26 -18.45
N ARG A 310 -16.76 4.64 -17.38
CA ARG A 310 -17.57 3.70 -16.59
C ARG A 310 -18.87 3.37 -17.31
N LYS A 311 -19.41 2.17 -17.04
CA LYS A 311 -20.67 1.73 -17.64
C LYS A 311 -21.81 2.66 -17.22
N SER A 312 -22.66 3.04 -18.18
CA SER A 312 -23.87 3.82 -17.91
C SER A 312 -24.72 3.14 -16.84
N GLY A 313 -25.12 3.90 -15.81
CA GLY A 313 -25.95 3.41 -14.70
C GLY A 313 -25.19 3.02 -13.43
N SER A 314 -23.86 2.90 -13.46
CA SER A 314 -23.04 2.53 -12.28
C SER A 314 -22.57 3.71 -11.43
N VAL A 315 -23.03 4.93 -11.73
CA VAL A 315 -22.58 6.16 -11.05
C VAL A 315 -23.77 6.89 -10.46
N HIS A 316 -23.85 6.89 -9.14
CA HIS A 316 -24.85 7.54 -8.31
C HIS A 316 -24.32 8.90 -7.86
N ARG A 317 -24.83 9.98 -8.45
CA ARG A 317 -24.40 11.33 -8.05
C ARG A 317 -25.08 11.76 -6.76
N LEU A 318 -24.27 12.16 -5.80
CA LEU A 318 -24.69 12.69 -4.51
C LEU A 318 -24.49 14.21 -4.51
N GLU A 319 -25.57 14.95 -4.70
CA GLU A 319 -25.51 16.41 -4.62
C GLU A 319 -25.27 16.85 -3.16
N CYS A 320 -24.09 17.41 -2.91
CA CYS A 320 -23.65 17.82 -1.59
C CYS A 320 -23.30 19.31 -1.61
N ASN A 321 -23.96 20.09 -0.74
CA ASN A 321 -23.78 21.55 -0.73
C ASN A 321 -22.46 22.00 -0.08
N GLU A 322 -21.92 21.21 0.83
CA GLU A 322 -20.73 21.54 1.64
C GLU A 322 -19.86 20.29 1.79
N VAL A 323 -18.58 20.49 2.15
CA VAL A 323 -17.68 19.40 2.55
C VAL A 323 -17.91 19.09 4.03
N ASP A 324 -18.96 18.33 4.33
CA ASP A 324 -19.33 17.90 5.68
C ASP A 324 -19.32 16.37 5.77
N THR A 325 -18.37 15.83 6.54
CA THR A 325 -18.14 14.39 6.64
C THR A 325 -19.37 13.62 7.11
N GLN A 326 -20.01 14.02 8.21
CA GLN A 326 -21.11 13.25 8.79
C GLN A 326 -22.36 13.34 7.94
N LYS A 327 -22.69 14.54 7.45
CA LYS A 327 -23.85 14.77 6.61
C LYS A 327 -23.73 14.02 5.29
N ASN A 328 -22.57 14.11 4.62
CA ASN A 328 -22.37 13.48 3.33
C ASN A 328 -22.27 11.95 3.47
N ALA A 329 -21.69 11.44 4.55
CA ALA A 329 -21.70 9.99 4.85
C ALA A 329 -23.13 9.45 5.07
N ARG A 330 -24.02 10.22 5.72
CA ARG A 330 -25.43 9.81 5.87
C ARG A 330 -26.16 9.77 4.53
N ILE A 331 -25.96 10.78 3.68
CA ILE A 331 -26.53 10.81 2.31
C ILE A 331 -26.05 9.58 1.54
N LEU A 332 -24.75 9.32 1.56
CA LEU A 332 -24.11 8.16 0.94
C LEU A 332 -24.76 6.84 1.38
N LEU A 333 -24.86 6.60 2.69
CA LEU A 333 -25.40 5.35 3.24
C LEU A 333 -26.89 5.19 2.98
N MET A 334 -27.66 6.28 3.00
CA MET A 334 -29.07 6.23 2.63
C MET A 334 -29.21 5.78 1.18
N THR A 335 -28.52 6.43 0.23
CA THR A 335 -28.57 6.05 -1.18
C THR A 335 -28.12 4.60 -1.41
N ALA A 336 -27.06 4.17 -0.74
CA ALA A 336 -26.53 2.81 -0.89
C ALA A 336 -27.38 1.69 -0.26
N SER A 337 -28.32 2.03 0.64
CA SER A 337 -29.20 1.04 1.29
C SER A 337 -30.51 0.80 0.53
N TYR A 338 -30.80 1.58 -0.52
CA TYR A 338 -32.03 1.46 -1.32
C TYR A 338 -31.85 0.62 -2.60
N GLU A 339 -30.69 -0.03 -2.77
CA GLU A 339 -30.36 -0.97 -3.85
C GLU A 339 -30.11 -2.38 -3.31
#